data_AF-A0A401P9Q8-F1
#
_entry.id   AF-A0A401P9Q8-F1
#
_cell.length_a   1.000
_cell.length_b   1.000
_cell.length_c   1.000
_cell.angle_alpha   90.00
_cell.angle_beta   90.00
_cell.angle_gamma   90.00
#
_symmetry.space_group_name_H-M   'P 1'
#
loop_
_entity.id
_entity.type
_entity.pdbx_description
1 polymer ?
#
loop_
_entity_poly.entity_id
_entity_poly.type
_entity_poly.pdbx_seq_one_letter_code
_entity_poly.pdbx_strand_id
1 'polypeptide(L)'
;SFGGICSKRLNTGLVTVKNYGNQLPQRIVHLTLAHELGHSLGSFHDKTEQCIPLESSSLTRNNGNFLMYPSASDGKGYNNDKLSPCSIKYISKILLAKKDKCFQESGQPICGNQLVEEGEECDVGYNNADPCCNELSCKLKPGKECSPTQGPCCNSQCELVPSGQSCRNETECALEGYCDGLATICPDSLPKAKYTLCNQKMRLCLNGKCSESLCAKHNLEQCTPDSQSIKEECHLWCQTPGDPLTCFSSTSVFLHQFFNSTLLPLPPGSPCKEKQGYCDMMHVCRLVDDDGPIAKLKNAIFNPEEFEGISDWMKANLWTILFGILILGALMSSTVFIFGKRLDSGIAAQETELQSF
;
A
#
# COMPACT_ATOMS: atom_id res chain seq x y z
N SER A 1 10.42 -11.69 14.09
CA SER A 1 9.22 -10.84 14.13
C SER A 1 8.61 -10.89 15.53
N PHE A 2 8.78 -9.83 16.32
CA PHE A 2 8.09 -9.63 17.60
C PHE A 2 6.72 -8.98 17.28
N GLY A 3 5.80 -9.70 16.64
CA GLY A 3 4.49 -9.18 16.22
C GLY A 3 3.72 -10.12 15.30
N GLY A 4 2.51 -9.73 14.91
CA GLY A 4 1.60 -10.44 14.01
C GLY A 4 0.58 -11.34 14.74
N ILE A 5 0.02 -12.30 14.00
CA ILE A 5 -1.01 -13.21 14.50
C ILE A 5 -0.60 -13.90 15.82
N CYS A 6 -1.60 -14.16 16.66
CA CYS A 6 -1.49 -14.78 17.98
C CYS A 6 -0.48 -14.10 18.93
N SER A 7 -0.12 -12.84 18.67
CA SER A 7 0.63 -12.01 19.63
C SER A 7 -0.30 -11.48 20.71
N LYS A 8 0.15 -11.45 21.96
CA LYS A 8 -0.65 -10.92 23.08
C LYS A 8 -0.86 -9.39 23.04
N ARG A 9 0.02 -8.65 22.35
CA ARG A 9 0.02 -7.17 22.36
C ARG A 9 0.29 -6.52 21.00
N LEU A 10 0.83 -7.27 20.04
CA LEU A 10 1.30 -6.74 18.76
C LEU A 10 0.62 -7.48 17.61
N ASN A 11 -0.71 -7.61 17.68
CA ASN A 11 -1.59 -8.30 16.72
C ASN A 11 -2.59 -7.33 16.06
N THR A 12 -2.19 -6.06 15.91
CA THR A 12 -3.02 -4.97 15.40
C THR A 12 -2.49 -4.48 14.06
N GLY A 13 -3.40 -4.02 13.20
CA GLY A 13 -3.09 -3.29 11.96
C GLY A 13 -4.03 -2.10 11.81
N LEU A 14 -3.70 -1.16 10.92
CA LEU A 14 -4.52 0.00 10.62
C LEU A 14 -4.70 0.10 9.11
N VAL A 15 -5.93 0.37 8.68
CA VAL A 15 -6.22 0.74 7.29
C VAL A 15 -7.02 2.04 7.27
N THR A 16 -6.78 2.86 6.25
CA THR A 16 -7.55 4.06 5.98
C THR A 16 -8.37 3.88 4.71
N VAL A 17 -9.58 4.43 4.70
CA VAL A 17 -10.45 4.48 3.52
C VAL A 17 -10.27 5.76 2.71
N LYS A 18 -9.33 6.63 3.12
CA LYS A 18 -9.00 7.88 2.44
C LYS A 18 -7.49 7.97 2.17
N ASN A 19 -7.15 8.47 0.99
CA ASN A 19 -5.77 8.80 0.62
C ASN A 19 -5.76 10.15 -0.11
N TYR A 20 -4.81 11.03 0.20
CA TYR A 20 -4.72 12.39 -0.35
C TYR A 20 -6.07 13.13 -0.41
N GLY A 21 -6.87 13.06 0.66
CA GLY A 21 -8.17 13.73 0.76
C GLY A 21 -9.33 13.05 0.02
N ASN A 22 -9.06 12.06 -0.84
CA ASN A 22 -10.08 11.34 -1.61
C ASN A 22 -10.46 10.02 -0.94
N GLN A 23 -11.75 9.68 -1.01
CA GLN A 23 -12.24 8.36 -0.61
C GLN A 23 -11.73 7.30 -1.61
N LEU A 24 -11.14 6.24 -1.08
CA LEU A 24 -10.64 5.13 -1.90
C LEU A 24 -11.81 4.26 -2.39
N PRO A 25 -11.76 3.72 -3.63
CA PRO A 25 -12.70 2.72 -4.07
C PRO A 25 -12.66 1.48 -3.17
N GLN A 26 -13.83 0.85 -2.94
CA GLN A 26 -13.95 -0.32 -2.07
C GLN A 26 -12.95 -1.44 -2.40
N ARG A 27 -12.72 -1.69 -3.70
CA ARG A 27 -11.72 -2.68 -4.15
C ARG A 27 -10.30 -2.38 -3.65
N ILE A 28 -9.89 -1.11 -3.66
CA ILE A 28 -8.57 -0.72 -3.15
C ILE A 28 -8.51 -0.92 -1.63
N VAL A 29 -9.57 -0.54 -0.91
CA VAL A 29 -9.65 -0.76 0.54
C VAL A 29 -9.53 -2.24 0.91
N HIS A 30 -10.21 -3.13 0.17
CA HIS A 30 -10.11 -4.58 0.40
C HIS A 30 -8.69 -5.09 0.15
N LEU A 31 -8.02 -4.64 -0.92
CA LEU A 31 -6.64 -5.02 -1.23
C LEU A 31 -5.67 -4.49 -0.16
N THR A 32 -5.81 -3.24 0.29
CA THR A 32 -5.00 -2.69 1.38
C THR A 32 -5.21 -3.45 2.69
N LEU A 33 -6.46 -3.78 3.04
CA LEU A 33 -6.74 -4.62 4.21
C LEU A 33 -6.08 -5.99 4.11
N ALA A 34 -6.19 -6.64 2.95
CA ALA A 34 -5.55 -7.93 2.72
C ALA A 34 -4.02 -7.84 2.78
N HIS A 35 -3.41 -6.74 2.30
CA HIS A 35 -1.98 -6.47 2.40
C HIS A 35 -1.52 -6.36 3.86
N GLU A 36 -2.19 -5.54 4.68
CA GLU A 36 -1.85 -5.40 6.10
C GLU A 36 -2.09 -6.70 6.91
N LEU A 37 -3.11 -7.47 6.54
CA LEU A 37 -3.31 -8.82 7.09
C LEU A 37 -2.18 -9.77 6.66
N GLY A 38 -1.66 -9.65 5.43
CA GLY A 38 -0.50 -10.38 4.95
C GLY A 38 0.75 -10.12 5.80
N HIS A 39 0.99 -8.88 6.21
CA HIS A 39 2.02 -8.54 7.19
C HIS A 39 1.76 -9.15 8.57
N SER A 40 0.52 -9.12 9.03
CA SER A 40 0.13 -9.75 10.30
C SER A 40 0.36 -11.27 10.28
N LEU A 41 0.15 -11.91 9.12
CA LEU A 41 0.48 -13.32 8.85
C LEU A 41 1.98 -13.56 8.62
N GLY A 42 2.79 -12.50 8.61
CA GLY A 42 4.25 -12.53 8.61
C GLY A 42 4.90 -12.52 7.24
N SER A 43 4.17 -12.13 6.19
CA SER A 43 4.77 -11.82 4.89
C SER A 43 5.53 -10.50 4.92
N PHE A 44 6.64 -10.45 4.20
CA PHE A 44 7.33 -9.20 3.86
C PHE A 44 6.88 -8.71 2.48
N HIS A 45 7.34 -7.51 2.10
CA HIS A 45 7.12 -7.01 0.75
C HIS A 45 7.81 -7.88 -0.32
N ASP A 46 7.14 -8.02 -1.47
CA ASP A 46 7.70 -8.65 -2.66
C ASP A 46 8.71 -7.70 -3.33
N LYS A 47 10.00 -7.84 -2.99
CA LYS A 47 11.10 -6.99 -3.51
C LYS A 47 12.03 -7.68 -4.51
N THR A 48 12.06 -9.01 -4.55
CA THR A 48 13.00 -9.75 -5.43
C THR A 48 12.34 -10.12 -6.75
N GLU A 49 13.15 -10.28 -7.80
CA GLU A 49 12.69 -10.68 -9.14
C GLU A 49 11.95 -12.03 -9.16
N GLN A 50 12.16 -12.89 -8.16
CA GLN A 50 11.45 -14.17 -8.03
C GLN A 50 10.02 -13.99 -7.48
N CYS A 51 9.77 -12.89 -6.78
CA CYS A 51 8.50 -12.59 -6.12
C CYS A 51 7.65 -11.59 -6.92
N ILE A 52 8.28 -10.85 -7.84
CA ILE A 52 7.65 -9.88 -8.72
C ILE A 52 7.50 -10.54 -10.11
N PRO A 53 6.33 -10.48 -10.76
CA PRO A 53 6.18 -11.01 -12.11
C PRO A 53 7.20 -10.39 -13.08
N LEU A 54 7.87 -11.22 -13.87
CA LEU A 54 8.79 -10.73 -14.89
C LEU A 54 8.01 -9.94 -15.97
N GLU A 55 8.49 -8.72 -16.23
CA GLU A 55 8.07 -7.79 -17.30
C GLU A 55 8.31 -8.35 -18.73
N SER A 56 8.70 -9.62 -18.89
CA SER A 56 9.29 -10.15 -20.12
C SER A 56 8.31 -10.46 -21.26
N SER A 57 7.00 -10.20 -21.11
CA SER A 57 6.06 -10.26 -22.22
C SER A 57 4.86 -9.32 -22.05
N SER A 58 4.34 -8.77 -23.14
CA SER A 58 3.11 -7.96 -23.15
C SER A 58 1.89 -8.71 -22.56
N LEU A 59 1.92 -10.04 -22.49
CA LEU A 59 0.88 -10.87 -21.86
C LEU A 59 0.99 -10.90 -20.33
N THR A 60 2.18 -10.75 -19.74
CA THR A 60 2.39 -10.74 -18.28
C THR A 60 2.29 -9.35 -17.68
N ARG A 61 2.56 -8.28 -18.45
CA ARG A 61 2.43 -6.88 -18.01
C ARG A 61 1.03 -6.53 -17.49
N ASN A 62 -0.01 -7.10 -18.10
CA ASN A 62 -1.41 -6.85 -17.71
C ASN A 62 -1.84 -7.55 -16.41
N ASN A 63 -1.08 -8.55 -15.94
CA ASN A 63 -1.44 -9.24 -14.70
C ASN A 63 -1.09 -8.42 -13.45
N GLY A 64 -0.20 -7.42 -13.58
CA GLY A 64 0.22 -6.55 -12.48
C GLY A 64 0.99 -7.28 -11.37
N ASN A 65 1.37 -6.53 -10.33
CA ASN A 65 2.10 -7.06 -9.18
C ASN A 65 1.20 -7.88 -8.23
N PHE A 66 1.81 -8.69 -7.36
CA PHE A 66 1.10 -9.42 -6.31
C PHE A 66 0.68 -8.53 -5.14
N LEU A 67 -0.19 -9.06 -4.27
CA LEU A 67 -0.79 -8.35 -3.14
C LEU A 67 0.25 -7.69 -2.21
N MET A 68 1.41 -8.32 -1.98
CA MET A 68 2.44 -7.82 -1.05
C MET A 68 3.48 -6.91 -1.72
N TYR A 69 3.18 -6.36 -2.90
CA TYR A 69 4.06 -5.38 -3.54
C TYR A 69 4.13 -4.08 -2.72
N PRO A 70 5.33 -3.47 -2.53
CA PRO A 70 5.52 -2.34 -1.61
C PRO A 70 4.98 -1.00 -2.12
N SER A 71 4.67 -0.87 -3.41
CA SER A 71 4.34 0.42 -4.03
C SER A 71 2.87 0.49 -4.46
N ALA A 72 2.54 1.46 -5.32
CA ALA A 72 1.17 1.73 -5.70
C ALA A 72 0.53 0.58 -6.50
N SER A 73 -0.80 0.49 -6.42
CA SER A 73 -1.60 -0.42 -7.23
C SER A 73 -2.89 0.25 -7.69
N ASP A 74 -3.26 0.02 -8.94
CA ASP A 74 -4.57 0.39 -9.48
C ASP A 74 -5.65 -0.66 -9.16
N GLY A 75 -5.25 -1.78 -8.55
CA GLY A 75 -6.12 -2.90 -8.19
C GLY A 75 -6.72 -3.64 -9.38
N LYS A 76 -6.28 -3.38 -10.63
CA LYS A 76 -6.89 -3.98 -11.83
C LYS A 76 -6.22 -5.27 -12.27
N GLY A 77 -4.96 -5.49 -11.87
CA GLY A 77 -4.17 -6.64 -12.28
C GLY A 77 -4.70 -7.95 -11.69
N TYR A 78 -4.68 -9.00 -12.50
CA TYR A 78 -5.06 -10.36 -12.09
C TYR A 78 -4.31 -10.86 -10.83
N ASN A 79 -3.06 -10.47 -10.67
CA ASN A 79 -2.23 -10.87 -9.52
C ASN A 79 -2.51 -10.05 -8.26
N ASN A 80 -3.21 -8.91 -8.35
CA ASN A 80 -3.46 -8.07 -7.18
C ASN A 80 -4.29 -8.81 -6.11
N ASP A 81 -5.15 -9.74 -6.53
CA ASP A 81 -5.95 -10.59 -5.62
C ASP A 81 -5.17 -11.83 -5.10
N LYS A 82 -3.86 -11.91 -5.32
CA LYS A 82 -3.05 -13.11 -5.03
C LYS A 82 -1.77 -12.80 -4.28
N LEU A 83 -1.38 -13.75 -3.44
CA LEU A 83 -0.05 -13.78 -2.83
C LEU A 83 0.98 -14.32 -3.83
N SER A 84 2.17 -13.74 -3.82
CA SER A 84 3.31 -14.29 -4.55
C SER A 84 3.76 -15.64 -3.96
N PRO A 85 4.54 -16.44 -4.69
CA PRO A 85 5.16 -17.66 -4.14
C PRO A 85 6.01 -17.38 -2.89
N CYS A 86 6.66 -16.22 -2.83
CA CYS A 86 7.46 -15.81 -1.67
C CYS A 86 6.59 -15.51 -0.46
N SER A 87 5.52 -14.74 -0.66
CA SER A 87 4.55 -14.40 0.39
C SER A 87 3.91 -15.66 0.97
N ILE A 88 3.50 -16.61 0.11
CA ILE A 88 2.98 -17.92 0.55
C ILE A 88 4.01 -18.64 1.43
N LYS A 89 5.28 -18.73 1.00
CA LYS A 89 6.34 -19.39 1.76
C LYS A 89 6.53 -18.80 3.16
N TYR A 90 6.53 -17.47 3.29
CA TYR A 90 6.67 -16.80 4.58
C TYR A 90 5.45 -17.03 5.47
N ILE A 91 4.25 -16.84 4.93
CA ILE A 91 2.98 -17.04 5.66
C ILE A 91 2.86 -18.49 6.14
N SER A 92 3.14 -19.48 5.29
CA SER A 92 3.10 -20.90 5.66
C SER A 92 4.00 -21.21 6.85
N LYS A 93 5.22 -20.65 6.89
CA LYS A 93 6.14 -20.85 8.01
C LYS A 93 5.59 -20.29 9.32
N ILE A 94 4.94 -19.11 9.28
CA ILE A 94 4.38 -18.48 10.46
C ILE A 94 3.12 -19.19 10.94
N LEU A 95 2.25 -19.62 10.02
CA LEU A 95 1.07 -20.43 10.34
C LEU A 95 1.45 -21.72 11.04
N LEU A 96 2.44 -22.47 10.52
CA LEU A 96 2.94 -23.70 11.15
C LEU A 96 3.46 -23.45 12.58
N ALA A 97 4.04 -22.27 12.85
CA ALA A 97 4.62 -21.96 14.15
C ALA A 97 3.62 -21.36 15.17
N LYS A 98 2.51 -20.78 14.69
CA LYS A 98 1.63 -19.96 15.54
C LYS A 98 0.15 -20.33 15.52
N LYS A 99 -0.37 -21.05 14.51
CA LYS A 99 -1.81 -21.30 14.37
C LYS A 99 -2.41 -21.91 15.65
N ASP A 100 -1.73 -22.89 16.24
CA ASP A 100 -2.22 -23.63 17.41
C ASP A 100 -2.31 -22.80 18.69
N LYS A 101 -1.84 -21.55 18.67
CA LYS A 101 -1.89 -20.64 19.82
C LYS A 101 -3.20 -19.87 19.92
N CYS A 102 -3.90 -19.64 18.80
CA CYS A 102 -5.10 -18.80 18.81
C CYS A 102 -6.11 -19.06 17.69
N PHE A 103 -5.78 -19.85 16.66
CA PHE A 103 -6.75 -20.19 15.63
C PHE A 103 -7.75 -21.19 16.19
N GLN A 104 -8.98 -21.09 15.69
CA GLN A 104 -10.08 -22.00 16.02
C GLN A 104 -10.45 -22.80 14.77
N GLU A 105 -11.25 -23.84 14.95
CA GLU A 105 -11.78 -24.61 13.83
C GLU A 105 -12.75 -23.75 13.01
N SER A 106 -12.71 -23.93 11.69
CA SER A 106 -13.60 -23.21 10.77
C SER A 106 -15.05 -23.66 10.93
N GLY A 107 -16.00 -22.80 10.53
CA GLY A 107 -17.42 -23.16 10.50
C GLY A 107 -18.08 -23.15 11.87
N GLN A 108 -17.54 -22.37 12.82
CA GLN A 108 -18.19 -22.05 14.08
C GLN A 108 -18.67 -20.58 14.02
N PRO A 109 -19.94 -20.35 13.60
CA PRO A 109 -20.59 -19.04 13.66
C PRO A 109 -20.51 -18.44 15.07
N ILE A 110 -20.36 -17.13 15.15
CA ILE A 110 -20.33 -16.41 16.43
C ILE A 110 -21.51 -15.47 16.51
N CYS A 111 -22.59 -15.96 17.10
CA CYS A 111 -23.74 -15.14 17.44
C CYS A 111 -23.34 -13.99 18.36
N GLY A 112 -23.57 -12.76 17.90
CA GLY A 112 -23.28 -11.52 18.61
C GLY A 112 -22.16 -10.67 17.99
N ASN A 113 -21.60 -11.09 16.84
CA ASN A 113 -20.57 -10.36 16.10
C ASN A 113 -21.13 -9.38 15.04
N GLN A 114 -22.46 -9.31 14.91
CA GLN A 114 -23.22 -8.47 13.98
C GLN A 114 -23.08 -8.89 12.51
N LEU A 115 -22.71 -10.15 12.26
CA LEU A 115 -22.63 -10.73 10.93
C LEU A 115 -23.52 -11.96 10.88
N VAL A 116 -24.48 -11.99 9.95
CA VAL A 116 -25.33 -13.17 9.78
C VAL A 116 -24.51 -14.28 9.12
N GLU A 117 -24.22 -15.33 9.88
CA GLU A 117 -23.42 -16.49 9.47
C GLU A 117 -24.28 -17.74 9.22
N GLU A 118 -23.66 -18.85 8.79
CA GLU A 118 -24.38 -20.09 8.50
C GLU A 118 -25.12 -20.61 9.74
N GLY A 119 -26.42 -20.87 9.61
CA GLY A 119 -27.25 -21.34 10.73
C GLY A 119 -27.87 -20.22 11.58
N GLU A 120 -27.45 -18.97 11.38
CA GLU A 120 -28.08 -17.79 11.97
C GLU A 120 -29.13 -17.21 11.00
N GLU A 121 -30.18 -16.60 11.55
CA GLU A 121 -31.16 -15.86 10.75
C GLU A 121 -30.93 -14.35 10.84
N CYS A 122 -30.36 -13.88 11.96
CA CYS A 122 -30.09 -12.47 12.23
C CYS A 122 -29.01 -12.36 13.30
N ASP A 123 -28.33 -11.22 13.39
CA ASP A 123 -27.35 -10.96 14.46
C ASP A 123 -27.32 -9.46 14.79
N VAL A 124 -27.90 -9.10 15.94
CA VAL A 124 -27.96 -7.71 16.45
C VAL A 124 -26.78 -7.38 17.39
N GLY A 125 -25.87 -8.32 17.62
CA GLY A 125 -24.90 -8.21 18.68
C GLY A 125 -25.55 -8.38 20.06
N TYR A 126 -24.91 -7.80 21.07
CA TYR A 126 -25.43 -7.75 22.44
C TYR A 126 -26.41 -6.59 22.68
N ASN A 127 -26.97 -6.00 21.62
CA ASN A 127 -27.84 -4.85 21.70
C ASN A 127 -29.31 -5.25 21.50
N ASN A 128 -30.15 -5.04 22.52
CA ASN A 128 -31.56 -5.46 22.49
C ASN A 128 -32.49 -4.48 21.76
N ALA A 129 -31.94 -3.58 20.95
CA ALA A 129 -32.71 -2.56 20.24
C ALA A 129 -33.52 -3.13 19.07
N ASP A 130 -33.13 -4.27 18.49
CA ASP A 130 -33.85 -4.88 17.38
C ASP A 130 -35.08 -5.69 17.90
N PRO A 131 -36.32 -5.27 17.59
CA PRO A 131 -37.50 -6.05 17.94
C PRO A 131 -37.62 -7.35 17.15
N CYS A 132 -36.78 -7.57 16.13
CA CYS A 132 -36.87 -8.69 15.19
C CYS A 132 -36.00 -9.87 15.57
N CYS A 133 -34.80 -9.62 16.12
CA CYS A 133 -33.80 -10.64 16.39
C CYS A 133 -33.70 -11.03 17.86
N ASN A 134 -33.57 -12.31 18.16
CA ASN A 134 -33.19 -12.81 19.48
C ASN A 134 -31.66 -12.80 19.61
N GLU A 135 -31.15 -12.01 20.53
CA GLU A 135 -29.71 -11.78 20.76
C GLU A 135 -28.94 -13.00 21.27
N LEU A 136 -29.63 -13.97 21.89
CA LEU A 136 -28.99 -15.18 22.45
C LEU A 136 -28.91 -16.32 21.45
N SER A 137 -29.92 -16.44 20.58
CA SER A 137 -30.01 -17.54 19.61
C SER A 137 -29.66 -17.15 18.18
N CYS A 138 -29.55 -15.85 17.87
CA CYS A 138 -29.40 -15.33 16.51
C CYS A 138 -30.48 -15.85 15.54
N LYS A 139 -31.71 -15.89 16.06
CA LYS A 139 -32.93 -16.33 15.36
C LYS A 139 -33.96 -15.23 15.36
N LEU A 140 -34.80 -15.20 14.33
CA LEU A 140 -35.93 -14.29 14.31
C LEU A 140 -36.89 -14.61 15.46
N LYS A 141 -37.45 -13.56 16.06
CA LYS A 141 -38.50 -13.74 17.07
C LYS A 141 -39.76 -14.31 16.41
N PRO A 142 -40.62 -15.02 17.17
CA PRO A 142 -41.84 -15.60 16.63
C PRO A 142 -42.71 -14.56 15.90
N GLY A 143 -43.17 -14.90 14.69
CA GLY A 143 -44.05 -14.05 13.89
C GLY A 143 -43.35 -12.89 13.17
N LYS A 144 -42.01 -12.87 13.12
CA LYS A 144 -41.22 -11.89 12.36
C LYS A 144 -40.77 -12.47 11.04
N GLU A 145 -40.81 -11.65 9.98
CA GLU A 145 -40.45 -12.07 8.63
C GLU A 145 -38.96 -11.90 8.37
N CYS A 146 -38.37 -10.80 8.86
CA CYS A 146 -36.97 -10.48 8.68
C CYS A 146 -36.41 -9.65 9.85
N SER A 147 -35.10 -9.40 9.84
CA SER A 147 -34.42 -8.43 10.70
C SER A 147 -33.60 -7.42 9.86
N PRO A 148 -33.52 -6.14 10.25
CA PRO A 148 -32.66 -5.15 9.62
C PRO A 148 -31.17 -5.55 9.53
N THR A 149 -30.71 -6.47 10.38
CA THR A 149 -29.31 -6.97 10.34
C THR A 149 -29.06 -7.86 9.12
N GLN A 150 -30.11 -8.42 8.52
CA GLN A 150 -30.00 -9.20 7.28
C GLN A 150 -29.79 -8.32 6.05
N GLY A 151 -30.24 -7.06 6.10
CA GLY A 151 -30.05 -6.10 5.02
C GLY A 151 -31.02 -4.93 5.05
N PRO A 152 -30.78 -3.90 4.22
CA PRO A 152 -31.52 -2.64 4.25
C PRO A 152 -32.96 -2.76 3.71
N CYS A 153 -33.35 -3.88 3.10
CA CYS A 153 -34.72 -4.13 2.63
C CYS A 153 -35.60 -4.83 3.67
N CYS A 154 -35.18 -4.86 4.94
CA CYS A 154 -36.03 -5.17 6.07
C CYS A 154 -36.28 -3.91 6.91
N ASN A 155 -37.54 -3.62 7.22
CA ASN A 155 -37.88 -2.46 8.03
C ASN A 155 -37.76 -2.75 9.54
N SER A 156 -37.85 -1.71 10.36
CA SER A 156 -37.82 -1.82 11.83
C SER A 156 -39.00 -2.57 12.45
N GLN A 157 -40.05 -2.84 11.67
CA GLN A 157 -41.24 -3.58 12.06
C GLN A 157 -41.08 -5.09 11.81
N CYS A 158 -39.94 -5.50 11.24
CA CYS A 158 -39.55 -6.87 10.92
C CYS A 158 -40.28 -7.45 9.71
N GLU A 159 -40.60 -6.59 8.75
CA GLU A 159 -41.31 -6.93 7.52
C GLU A 159 -40.46 -6.54 6.30
N LEU A 160 -40.60 -7.32 5.22
CA LEU A 160 -39.97 -6.99 3.96
C LEU A 160 -40.48 -5.65 3.43
N VAL A 161 -39.54 -4.83 3.02
CA VAL A 161 -39.83 -3.55 2.40
C VAL A 161 -40.46 -3.78 1.03
N PRO A 162 -41.59 -3.13 0.68
CA PRO A 162 -42.24 -3.28 -0.62
C PRO A 162 -41.33 -2.95 -1.80
N SER A 163 -41.63 -3.55 -2.95
CA SER A 163 -40.91 -3.30 -4.20
C SER A 163 -40.89 -1.81 -4.57
N GLY A 164 -39.73 -1.29 -4.95
CA GLY A 164 -39.57 0.09 -5.40
C GLY A 164 -39.19 1.11 -4.31
N GLN A 165 -39.02 0.68 -3.05
CA GLN A 165 -38.42 1.53 -2.02
C GLN A 165 -36.89 1.53 -2.13
N SER A 166 -36.29 2.72 -2.01
CA SER A 166 -34.83 2.90 -2.12
C SER A 166 -34.09 2.23 -0.96
N CYS A 167 -33.04 1.47 -1.30
CA CYS A 167 -32.13 0.81 -0.36
C CYS A 167 -30.65 1.16 -0.58
N ARG A 168 -30.32 1.84 -1.69
CA ARG A 168 -28.95 2.29 -1.97
C ARG A 168 -28.99 3.59 -2.73
N ASN A 169 -28.32 4.61 -2.20
CA ASN A 169 -28.21 5.90 -2.86
C ASN A 169 -27.54 5.80 -4.24
N GLU A 170 -27.96 6.67 -5.15
CA GLU A 170 -27.32 6.85 -6.45
C GLU A 170 -25.84 7.23 -6.29
N THR A 171 -25.00 6.71 -7.19
CA THR A 171 -23.56 7.04 -7.27
C THR A 171 -23.23 7.67 -8.62
N GLU A 172 -21.98 8.10 -8.84
CA GLU A 172 -21.57 8.64 -10.14
C GLU A 172 -21.75 7.64 -11.30
N CYS A 173 -21.68 6.33 -11.02
CA CYS A 173 -21.72 5.28 -12.05
C CYS A 173 -22.86 4.26 -11.94
N ALA A 174 -23.66 4.30 -10.88
CA ALA A 174 -24.82 3.43 -10.71
C ALA A 174 -26.04 4.25 -10.29
N LEU A 175 -27.21 3.86 -10.79
CA LEU A 175 -28.50 4.44 -10.41
C LEU A 175 -28.83 4.07 -8.95
N GLU A 176 -29.88 4.70 -8.42
CA GLU A 176 -30.43 4.32 -7.12
C GLU A 176 -30.85 2.84 -7.12
N GLY A 177 -30.59 2.14 -6.01
CA GLY A 177 -30.95 0.74 -5.81
C GLY A 177 -32.28 0.64 -5.07
N TYR A 178 -33.13 -0.29 -5.49
CA TYR A 178 -34.47 -0.47 -4.93
C TYR A 178 -34.69 -1.91 -4.46
N CYS A 179 -35.42 -2.07 -3.37
CA CYS A 179 -35.87 -3.37 -2.90
C CYS A 179 -36.81 -4.01 -3.92
N ASP A 180 -36.75 -5.33 -4.05
CA ASP A 180 -37.64 -6.10 -4.93
C ASP A 180 -38.92 -6.56 -4.21
N GLY A 181 -38.97 -6.47 -2.88
CA GLY A 181 -40.06 -6.95 -2.04
C GLY A 181 -40.01 -8.45 -1.72
N LEU A 182 -38.91 -9.12 -2.08
CA LEU A 182 -38.74 -10.57 -1.95
C LEU A 182 -37.54 -10.94 -1.08
N ALA A 183 -36.54 -10.06 -0.97
CA ALA A 183 -35.33 -10.29 -0.20
C ALA A 183 -34.97 -9.10 0.71
N THR A 184 -34.24 -9.39 1.78
CA THR A 184 -33.69 -8.40 2.72
C THR A 184 -32.44 -7.70 2.17
N ILE A 185 -31.74 -8.36 1.26
CA ILE A 185 -30.54 -7.85 0.59
C ILE A 185 -30.97 -6.91 -0.52
N CYS A 186 -30.39 -5.70 -0.54
CA CYS A 186 -30.61 -4.73 -1.63
C CYS A 186 -30.00 -5.27 -2.94
N PRO A 187 -30.80 -5.50 -4.00
CA PRO A 187 -30.30 -5.91 -5.31
C PRO A 187 -29.21 -4.98 -5.85
N ASP A 188 -28.39 -5.47 -6.77
CA ASP A 188 -27.37 -4.64 -7.42
C ASP A 188 -28.02 -3.48 -8.19
N SER A 189 -27.47 -2.28 -7.99
CA SER A 189 -27.95 -1.08 -8.68
C SER A 189 -27.68 -1.17 -10.17
N LEU A 190 -28.63 -0.71 -10.99
CA LEU A 190 -28.44 -0.66 -12.43
C LEU A 190 -27.27 0.29 -12.79
N PRO A 191 -26.36 -0.12 -13.68
CA PRO A 191 -25.25 0.73 -14.08
C PRO A 191 -25.73 1.90 -14.92
N LYS A 192 -25.14 3.08 -14.72
CA LYS A 192 -25.30 4.22 -15.62
C LYS A 192 -24.67 3.93 -16.99
N ALA A 193 -25.00 4.76 -17.96
CA ALA A 193 -24.48 4.65 -19.32
C ALA A 193 -22.94 4.53 -19.33
N LYS A 194 -22.42 3.64 -20.17
CA LYS A 194 -20.97 3.48 -20.36
C LYS A 194 -20.35 4.82 -20.77
N TYR A 195 -19.16 5.08 -20.26
CA TYR A 195 -18.42 6.33 -20.50
C TYR A 195 -19.07 7.60 -19.95
N THR A 196 -19.97 7.48 -18.98
CA THR A 196 -20.35 8.61 -18.11
C THR A 196 -19.12 9.09 -17.34
N LEU A 197 -18.94 10.40 -17.21
CA LEU A 197 -17.82 10.99 -16.47
C LEU A 197 -18.00 10.82 -14.96
N CYS A 198 -16.94 10.43 -14.27
CA CYS A 198 -16.93 10.23 -12.82
C CYS A 198 -15.55 10.61 -12.22
N ASN A 199 -15.43 10.65 -10.90
CA ASN A 199 -14.23 11.03 -10.15
C ASN A 199 -13.64 12.35 -10.68
N GLN A 200 -14.35 13.45 -10.40
CA GLN A 200 -13.96 14.80 -10.83
C GLN A 200 -13.86 14.95 -12.36
N LYS A 201 -14.67 14.17 -13.10
CA LYS A 201 -14.69 14.13 -14.58
C LYS A 201 -13.39 13.64 -15.22
N MET A 202 -12.53 12.96 -14.46
CA MET A 202 -11.25 12.45 -14.95
C MET A 202 -11.27 10.94 -15.23
N ARG A 203 -12.36 10.26 -14.86
CA ARG A 203 -12.57 8.84 -15.14
C ARG A 203 -13.91 8.60 -15.81
N LEU A 204 -14.10 7.37 -16.26
CA LEU A 204 -15.28 6.90 -16.97
C LEU A 204 -15.92 5.72 -16.26
N CYS A 205 -17.24 5.70 -16.28
CA CYS A 205 -18.05 4.60 -15.80
C CYS A 205 -18.05 3.43 -16.79
N LEU A 206 -17.76 2.23 -16.29
CA LEU A 206 -17.94 0.99 -17.03
C LEU A 206 -18.56 -0.05 -16.11
N ASN A 207 -19.73 -0.59 -16.51
CA ASN A 207 -20.48 -1.60 -15.75
C ASN A 207 -20.68 -1.22 -14.27
N GLY A 208 -21.11 0.03 -14.01
CA GLY A 208 -21.37 0.51 -12.65
C GLY A 208 -20.15 1.00 -11.87
N LYS A 209 -18.93 0.85 -12.42
CA LYS A 209 -17.68 1.17 -11.73
C LYS A 209 -16.98 2.39 -12.33
N CYS A 210 -16.53 3.31 -11.46
CA CYS A 210 -15.72 4.47 -11.85
C CYS A 210 -14.23 4.10 -11.92
N SER A 211 -13.81 3.44 -13.01
CA SER A 211 -12.45 2.91 -13.11
C SER A 211 -11.74 3.21 -14.41
N GLU A 212 -12.47 3.50 -15.49
CA GLU A 212 -11.86 3.68 -16.80
C GLU A 212 -11.22 5.05 -16.96
N SER A 213 -10.12 5.10 -17.71
CA SER A 213 -9.44 6.36 -17.99
C SER A 213 -10.24 7.17 -19.00
N LEU A 214 -10.10 8.50 -18.98
CA LEU A 214 -10.69 9.38 -19.98
C LEU A 214 -10.23 9.04 -21.41
N CYS A 215 -9.03 8.48 -21.58
CA CYS A 215 -8.50 7.99 -22.87
C CYS A 215 -9.47 6.98 -23.54
N ALA A 216 -10.14 6.14 -22.76
CA ALA A 216 -11.00 5.07 -23.28
C ALA A 216 -12.23 5.61 -24.04
N LYS A 217 -12.65 6.86 -23.79
CA LYS A 217 -13.72 7.52 -24.55
C LYS A 217 -13.38 7.66 -26.04
N HIS A 218 -12.09 7.70 -26.36
CA HIS A 218 -11.55 7.89 -27.70
C HIS A 218 -10.88 6.63 -28.25
N ASN A 219 -11.17 5.45 -27.67
CA ASN A 219 -10.52 4.17 -27.98
C ASN A 219 -8.99 4.19 -27.78
N LEU A 220 -8.51 4.99 -26.83
CA LEU A 220 -7.11 5.06 -26.42
C LEU A 220 -6.95 4.41 -25.04
N GLU A 221 -5.73 4.00 -24.69
CA GLU A 221 -5.38 3.53 -23.35
C GLU A 221 -4.53 4.56 -22.61
N GLN A 222 -4.63 4.57 -21.29
CA GLN A 222 -3.79 5.44 -20.47
C GLN A 222 -2.38 4.85 -20.38
N CYS A 223 -1.38 5.72 -20.53
CA CYS A 223 0.03 5.36 -20.44
C CYS A 223 0.75 6.23 -19.40
N THR A 224 1.98 5.84 -19.07
CA THR A 224 2.87 6.62 -18.21
C THR A 224 3.96 7.23 -19.10
N PRO A 225 4.29 8.52 -18.95
CA PRO A 225 5.38 9.12 -19.72
C PRO A 225 6.74 8.62 -19.26
N ASP A 226 7.71 8.55 -20.17
CA ASP A 226 9.12 8.50 -19.82
C ASP A 226 9.64 9.94 -19.63
N SER A 227 9.15 10.62 -18.59
CA SER A 227 9.52 12.01 -18.29
C SER A 227 10.36 12.10 -17.01
N GLN A 228 11.39 12.94 -17.04
CA GLN A 228 12.16 13.28 -15.84
C GLN A 228 11.37 14.22 -14.90
N SER A 229 10.26 14.81 -15.37
CA SER A 229 9.45 15.74 -14.59
C SER A 229 8.39 15.02 -13.75
N ILE A 230 8.58 15.06 -12.43
CA ILE A 230 7.68 14.48 -11.41
C ILE A 230 6.25 15.06 -11.48
N LYS A 231 6.07 16.26 -12.06
CA LYS A 231 4.75 16.86 -12.28
C LYS A 231 4.04 16.28 -13.50
N GLU A 232 4.77 16.00 -14.58
CA GLU A 232 4.19 15.50 -15.82
C GLU A 232 3.65 14.07 -15.68
N GLU A 233 4.24 13.30 -14.77
CA GLU A 233 3.78 11.99 -14.29
C GLU A 233 2.34 11.99 -13.76
N CYS A 234 1.84 13.15 -13.33
CA CYS A 234 0.49 13.33 -12.81
C CYS A 234 -0.45 14.04 -13.78
N HIS A 235 -0.10 14.08 -15.07
CA HIS A 235 -1.01 14.51 -16.14
C HIS A 235 -1.61 13.30 -16.87
N LEU A 236 -2.68 13.52 -17.62
CA LEU A 236 -3.27 12.49 -18.47
C LEU A 236 -2.42 12.30 -19.73
N TRP A 237 -1.95 11.08 -19.91
CA TRP A 237 -1.28 10.60 -21.12
C TRP A 237 -2.06 9.44 -21.73
N CYS A 238 -2.20 9.46 -23.04
CA CYS A 238 -2.92 8.43 -23.78
C CYS A 238 -2.06 7.89 -24.92
N GLN A 239 -2.21 6.61 -25.22
CA GLN A 239 -1.59 5.94 -26.37
C GLN A 239 -2.63 5.11 -27.13
N THR A 240 -2.32 4.73 -28.36
CA THR A 240 -3.12 3.73 -29.07
C THR A 240 -2.92 2.37 -28.40
N PRO A 241 -3.99 1.56 -28.24
CA PRO A 241 -3.90 0.29 -27.54
C PRO A 241 -2.80 -0.62 -28.08
N GLY A 242 -1.84 -0.98 -27.22
CA GLY A 242 -0.74 -1.88 -27.54
C GLY A 242 0.48 -1.23 -28.22
N ASP A 243 0.48 0.10 -28.44
CA ASP A 243 1.61 0.82 -29.03
C ASP A 243 2.17 1.90 -28.09
N PRO A 244 3.23 1.57 -27.32
CA PRO A 244 3.83 2.50 -26.36
C PRO A 244 4.50 3.73 -27.01
N LEU A 245 4.83 3.68 -28.31
CA LEU A 245 5.47 4.81 -29.01
C LEU A 245 4.51 5.97 -29.24
N THR A 246 3.20 5.73 -29.08
CA THR A 246 2.15 6.73 -29.27
C THR A 246 1.67 7.37 -27.95
N CYS A 247 2.43 7.19 -26.87
CA CYS A 247 2.11 7.81 -25.58
C CYS A 247 2.36 9.31 -25.61
N PHE A 248 1.28 10.09 -25.72
CA PHE A 248 1.35 11.54 -25.76
C PHE A 248 0.51 12.18 -24.65
N SER A 249 0.93 13.37 -24.22
CA SER A 249 0.20 14.16 -23.23
C SER A 249 -1.09 14.71 -23.83
N SER A 250 -2.12 14.88 -22.99
CA SER A 250 -3.37 15.57 -23.33
C SER A 250 -3.19 16.97 -23.94
N THR A 251 -2.07 17.65 -23.66
CA THR A 251 -1.72 18.95 -24.24
C THR A 251 -1.08 18.87 -25.63
N SER A 252 -0.63 17.69 -26.06
CA SER A 252 0.10 17.50 -27.32
C SER A 252 -0.76 17.79 -28.55
N VAL A 253 -0.11 18.13 -29.66
CA VAL A 253 -0.76 18.32 -30.96
C VAL A 253 -1.44 17.02 -31.43
N PHE A 254 -0.86 15.86 -31.11
CA PHE A 254 -1.40 14.55 -31.49
C PHE A 254 -2.75 14.24 -30.83
N LEU A 255 -2.97 14.71 -29.60
CA LEU A 255 -4.23 14.53 -28.87
C LEU A 255 -5.15 15.77 -28.90
N HIS A 256 -4.78 16.81 -29.65
CA HIS A 256 -5.57 18.04 -29.78
C HIS A 256 -7.02 17.78 -30.21
N GLN A 257 -7.23 16.86 -31.16
CA GLN A 257 -8.58 16.50 -31.63
C GLN A 257 -9.47 15.87 -30.55
N PHE A 258 -8.89 15.30 -29.49
CA PHE A 258 -9.62 14.61 -28.41
C PHE A 258 -9.77 15.48 -27.16
N PHE A 259 -8.73 16.22 -26.78
CA PHE A 259 -8.67 16.97 -25.52
C PHE A 259 -8.46 18.48 -25.71
N ASN A 260 -8.48 19.00 -26.94
CA ASN A 260 -8.30 20.42 -27.27
C ASN A 260 -7.03 21.02 -26.64
N SER A 261 -5.95 20.25 -26.59
CA SER A 261 -4.68 20.61 -25.94
C SER A 261 -4.81 21.09 -24.49
N THR A 262 -5.83 20.61 -23.78
CA THR A 262 -6.08 20.97 -22.38
C THR A 262 -5.18 20.17 -21.45
N LEU A 263 -4.58 20.84 -20.46
CA LEU A 263 -3.85 20.17 -19.39
C LEU A 263 -4.84 19.49 -18.44
N LEU A 264 -4.85 18.16 -18.44
CA LEU A 264 -5.74 17.36 -17.62
C LEU A 264 -4.95 16.64 -16.51
N PRO A 265 -4.95 17.15 -15.27
CA PRO A 265 -4.24 16.51 -14.17
C PRO A 265 -5.00 15.29 -13.64
N LEU A 266 -4.27 14.23 -13.29
CA LEU A 266 -4.85 13.03 -12.70
C LEU A 266 -5.40 13.33 -11.29
N PRO A 267 -6.51 12.67 -10.89
CA PRO A 267 -7.05 12.80 -9.54
C PRO A 267 -6.00 12.43 -8.48
N PRO A 268 -5.95 13.14 -7.34
CA PRO A 268 -5.09 12.78 -6.22
C PRO A 268 -5.31 11.32 -5.77
N GLY A 269 -4.22 10.61 -5.49
CA GLY A 269 -4.21 9.17 -5.23
C GLY A 269 -4.14 8.29 -6.48
N SER A 270 -4.05 8.86 -7.69
CA SER A 270 -3.75 8.08 -8.90
C SER A 270 -2.31 7.56 -8.88
N PRO A 271 -2.05 6.32 -9.31
CA PRO A 271 -0.69 5.80 -9.40
C PRO A 271 0.10 6.55 -10.48
N CYS A 272 1.39 6.76 -10.25
CA CYS A 272 2.31 7.47 -11.15
C CYS A 272 3.68 6.79 -11.17
N LYS A 273 4.54 7.14 -12.15
CA LYS A 273 5.87 6.57 -12.35
C LYS A 273 5.86 5.04 -12.30
N GLU A 274 5.12 4.42 -13.21
CA GLU A 274 4.97 2.96 -13.30
C GLU A 274 4.51 2.30 -11.99
N LYS A 275 3.60 2.97 -11.27
CA LYS A 275 3.07 2.52 -9.97
C LYS A 275 4.09 2.52 -8.82
N GLN A 276 5.18 3.29 -8.93
CA GLN A 276 6.11 3.52 -7.82
C GLN A 276 5.59 4.57 -6.84
N GLY A 277 4.59 5.38 -7.23
CA GLY A 277 4.10 6.50 -6.43
C GLY A 277 2.62 6.79 -6.60
N TYR A 278 2.16 7.83 -5.90
CA TYR A 278 0.82 8.39 -6.01
C TYR A 278 0.86 9.91 -6.23
N CYS A 279 -0.05 10.43 -7.04
CA CYS A 279 -0.22 11.88 -7.22
C CYS A 279 -0.82 12.54 -5.98
N ASP A 280 -0.21 13.60 -5.48
CA ASP A 280 -0.75 14.39 -4.37
C ASP A 280 -1.78 15.44 -4.83
N MET A 281 -2.29 16.24 -3.87
CA MET A 281 -3.25 17.33 -4.14
C MET A 281 -2.69 18.45 -5.02
N MET A 282 -1.36 18.54 -5.17
CA MET A 282 -0.66 19.50 -6.02
C MET A 282 -0.27 18.89 -7.38
N HIS A 283 -0.76 17.68 -7.69
CA HIS A 283 -0.44 16.92 -8.89
C HIS A 283 1.06 16.67 -9.04
N VAL A 284 1.74 16.36 -7.94
CA VAL A 284 3.13 15.93 -7.91
C VAL A 284 3.18 14.44 -7.58
N CYS A 285 3.92 13.66 -8.37
CA CYS A 285 4.12 12.24 -8.10
C CYS A 285 4.98 12.03 -6.84
N ARG A 286 4.36 11.51 -5.77
CA ARG A 286 5.05 11.14 -4.53
C ARG A 286 5.38 9.66 -4.57
N LEU A 287 6.66 9.34 -4.67
CA LEU A 287 7.13 7.96 -4.65
C LEU A 287 6.86 7.33 -3.28
N VAL A 288 6.41 6.08 -3.29
CA VAL A 288 6.26 5.27 -2.09
C VAL A 288 7.66 4.82 -1.69
N ASP A 289 8.07 5.18 -0.48
CA ASP A 289 9.33 4.74 0.11
C ASP A 289 8.98 3.91 1.35
N ASP A 290 9.18 2.61 1.23
CA ASP A 290 8.77 1.60 2.22
C ASP A 290 9.89 1.24 3.20
N ASP A 291 11.11 1.74 2.98
CA ASP A 291 12.29 1.40 3.77
C ASP A 291 12.29 2.13 5.14
N GLY A 292 11.47 3.17 5.29
CA GLY A 292 11.29 3.91 6.54
C GLY A 292 12.46 4.85 6.87
N PRO A 293 12.32 5.70 7.91
CA PRO A 293 13.28 6.78 8.17
C PRO A 293 14.69 6.30 8.53
N ILE A 294 14.82 5.11 9.13
CA ILE A 294 16.12 4.56 9.53
C ILE A 294 16.88 4.01 8.32
N ALA A 295 16.20 3.35 7.38
CA ALA A 295 16.84 2.88 6.17
C ALA A 295 17.13 4.04 5.20
N LYS A 296 16.31 5.11 5.19
CA LYS A 296 16.66 6.38 4.55
C LYS A 296 17.97 6.94 5.08
N LEU A 297 18.12 7.00 6.41
CA LEU A 297 19.36 7.46 7.03
C LEU A 297 20.54 6.55 6.66
N LYS A 298 20.34 5.22 6.70
CA LYS A 298 21.36 4.24 6.32
C LYS A 298 21.77 4.41 4.85
N ASN A 299 20.83 4.50 3.92
CA ASN A 299 21.11 4.58 2.50
C ASN A 299 21.71 5.96 2.12
N ALA A 300 21.30 7.03 2.81
CA ALA A 300 21.90 8.35 2.64
C ALA A 300 23.32 8.45 3.22
N ILE A 301 23.63 7.73 4.30
CA ILE A 301 24.99 7.69 4.88
C ILE A 301 25.90 6.68 4.16
N PHE A 302 25.34 5.59 3.66
CA PHE A 302 26.08 4.46 3.08
C PHE A 302 25.66 4.20 1.63
N ASN A 303 25.72 5.24 0.79
CA ASN A 303 25.34 5.12 -0.61
C ASN A 303 26.50 4.45 -1.40
N PRO A 304 26.32 3.25 -1.99
CA PRO A 304 27.41 2.49 -2.61
C PRO A 304 28.08 3.20 -3.79
N GLU A 305 27.35 4.06 -4.53
CA GLU A 305 27.92 4.88 -5.61
C GLU A 305 28.96 5.91 -5.12
N GLU A 306 28.79 6.46 -3.91
CA GLU A 306 29.81 7.33 -3.30
C GLU A 306 31.02 6.52 -2.78
N PHE A 307 30.78 5.29 -2.32
CA PHE A 307 31.84 4.40 -1.84
C PHE A 307 32.73 3.83 -2.96
N GLU A 308 32.20 3.62 -4.17
CA GLU A 308 33.03 3.26 -5.33
C GLU A 308 34.06 4.36 -5.64
N GLY A 309 33.63 5.62 -5.62
CA GLY A 309 34.53 6.78 -5.79
C GLY A 309 35.60 6.87 -4.70
N ILE A 310 35.23 6.62 -3.43
CA ILE A 310 36.19 6.62 -2.31
C ILE A 310 37.17 5.44 -2.41
N SER A 311 36.69 4.25 -2.76
CA SER A 311 37.51 3.04 -2.92
C SER A 311 38.55 3.22 -4.03
N ASP A 312 38.14 3.77 -5.18
CA ASP A 312 39.05 4.00 -6.30
C ASP A 312 39.98 5.20 -6.06
N TRP A 313 39.50 6.25 -5.38
CA TRP A 313 40.36 7.34 -4.89
C TRP A 313 41.40 6.84 -3.88
N MET A 314 41.03 5.95 -2.96
CA MET A 314 41.94 5.33 -1.99
C MET A 314 42.98 4.44 -2.67
N LYS A 315 42.60 3.68 -3.70
CA LYS A 315 43.56 2.89 -4.51
C LYS A 315 44.52 3.80 -5.30
N ALA A 316 44.01 4.87 -5.89
CA ALA A 316 44.82 5.83 -6.66
C ALA A 316 45.80 6.63 -5.77
N ASN A 317 45.41 6.88 -4.52
CA ASN A 317 46.16 7.68 -3.55
C ASN A 317 46.77 6.85 -2.41
N LEU A 318 47.00 5.55 -2.64
CA LEU A 318 47.47 4.63 -1.61
C LEU A 318 48.80 5.09 -0.98
N TRP A 319 49.71 5.62 -1.81
CA TRP A 319 51.01 6.12 -1.35
C TRP A 319 50.89 7.36 -0.47
N THR A 320 50.00 8.30 -0.78
CA THR A 320 49.82 9.51 0.03
C THR A 320 49.18 9.20 1.38
N ILE A 321 48.27 8.23 1.42
CA ILE A 321 47.70 7.71 2.67
C ILE A 321 48.80 7.04 3.51
N LEU A 322 49.66 6.23 2.90
CA LEU A 322 50.74 5.53 3.60
C LEU A 322 51.80 6.49 4.17
N PHE A 323 52.15 7.53 3.42
CA PHE A 323 52.97 8.64 3.92
C PHE A 323 52.28 9.40 5.05
N GLY A 324 50.98 9.68 4.95
CA GLY A 324 50.20 10.32 6.01
C GLY A 324 50.22 9.52 7.32
N ILE A 325 50.04 8.20 7.24
CA ILE A 325 50.09 7.29 8.39
C ILE A 325 51.50 7.24 8.99
N LEU A 326 52.55 7.17 8.15
CA LEU A 326 53.94 7.21 8.60
C LEU A 326 54.29 8.52 9.30
N ILE A 327 53.82 9.66 8.78
CA ILE A 327 54.03 10.98 9.39
C ILE A 327 53.31 11.06 10.74
N LEU A 328 52.05 10.60 10.82
CA LEU A 328 51.33 10.51 12.08
C LEU A 328 52.03 9.58 13.07
N GLY A 329 52.50 8.42 12.64
CA GLY A 329 53.27 7.49 13.48
C GLY A 329 54.58 8.10 13.96
N ALA A 330 55.28 8.85 13.11
CA ALA A 330 56.52 9.55 13.45
C ALA A 330 56.27 10.72 14.40
N LEU A 331 55.18 11.48 14.22
CA LEU A 331 54.75 12.54 15.14
C LEU A 331 54.40 11.95 16.50
N MET A 332 53.60 10.87 16.53
CA MET A 332 53.27 10.18 17.79
C MET A 332 54.52 9.64 18.47
N SER A 333 55.43 9.00 17.72
CA SER A 333 56.71 8.51 18.28
C SER A 333 57.62 9.64 18.76
N SER A 334 57.67 10.77 18.04
CA SER A 334 58.45 11.94 18.42
C SER A 334 57.89 12.62 19.67
N THR A 335 56.56 12.72 19.78
CA THR A 335 55.92 13.22 21.02
C THR A 335 56.22 12.29 22.19
N VAL A 336 56.13 10.97 22.03
CA VAL A 336 56.52 10.02 23.08
C VAL A 336 58.00 10.14 23.45
N PHE A 337 58.90 10.34 22.49
CA PHE A 337 60.33 10.50 22.75
C PHE A 337 60.68 11.83 23.44
N ILE A 338 60.06 12.94 23.01
CA ILE A 338 60.30 14.28 23.56
C ILE A 338 59.70 14.40 24.97
N PHE A 339 58.48 13.91 25.18
CA PHE A 339 57.83 13.95 26.49
C PHE A 339 58.29 12.81 27.42
N GLY A 340 58.74 11.68 26.88
CA GLY A 340 59.33 10.57 27.64
C GLY A 340 60.72 10.89 28.21
N LYS A 341 61.58 11.61 27.46
CA LYS A 341 62.90 12.05 27.96
C LYS A 341 62.85 13.05 29.12
N ARG A 342 61.73 13.75 29.31
CA ARG A 342 61.53 14.65 30.46
C ARG A 342 61.32 13.91 31.79
N LEU A 343 60.89 12.65 31.77
CA LEU A 343 60.73 11.84 32.98
C LEU A 343 62.08 11.35 33.54
N ASP A 344 63.01 10.91 32.69
CA ASP A 344 64.36 10.49 33.15
C ASP A 344 65.21 11.66 33.66
N SER A 345 65.02 12.86 33.10
CA SER A 345 65.76 14.06 33.53
C SER A 345 65.23 14.66 34.84
N GLY A 346 64.01 14.29 35.26
CA GLY A 346 63.39 14.72 36.52
C GLY A 346 63.66 13.78 37.69
N ILE A 347 63.93 12.49 37.43
CA ILE A 347 64.24 11.49 38.46
C ILE A 347 65.70 11.63 38.94
N ALA A 348 66.64 11.99 38.05
CA ALA A 348 68.05 12.20 38.43
C ALA A 348 68.30 13.44 39.33
N ALA A 349 67.36 14.41 39.37
CA ALA A 349 67.47 15.59 40.23
C ALA A 349 66.80 15.42 41.60
N GLN A 350 66.10 14.30 41.84
CA GLN A 350 65.40 14.03 43.11
C GLN A 350 66.09 12.96 43.98
N GLU A 351 67.11 12.26 43.45
CA GLU A 351 67.93 11.30 44.21
C GLU A 351 69.17 11.90 44.90
N THR A 352 69.47 13.20 44.70
CA THR A 352 70.61 13.87 45.36
C THR A 352 70.25 14.70 46.60
N GLU A 353 68.97 14.79 46.98
CA GLU A 353 68.53 15.43 48.25
C GLU A 353 68.03 14.43 49.31
N LEU A 354 68.15 13.11 49.08
CA LEU A 354 67.79 12.09 50.07
C LEU A 354 68.98 11.21 50.49
N GLN A 355 70.16 11.83 50.62
CA GLN A 355 71.34 11.25 51.30
C GLN A 355 72.03 12.23 52.28
N SER A 356 71.29 13.22 52.79
CA SER A 356 71.72 14.00 53.96
C SER A 356 70.57 14.22 54.93
N PHE A 357 70.13 13.15 55.58
CA PHE A 357 69.64 13.15 56.97
C PHE A 357 69.78 11.75 57.56
#